data_AF-A0A3N5WED5-F1
#
_entry.id   AF-A0A3N5WED5-F1
#
_cell.length_a   1.000
_cell.length_b   1.000
_cell.length_c   1.000
_cell.angle_alpha   90.00
_cell.angle_beta   90.00
_cell.angle_gamma   90.00
#
_symmetry.space_group_name_H-M   'P 1'
#
loop_
_entity.id
_entity.type
_entity.pdbx_description
1 polymer ?
#
loop_
_entity_poly.entity_id
_entity_poly.type
_entity_poly.pdbx_seq_one_letter_code
_entity_poly.pdbx_strand_id
1 'polypeptide(L)'
;MSQFINLKLGAPVISPALVAVSILLGVGVTVVAGLIPAWNASRITPLEALRPSLVEGEFKRQAGKGFIIGLVLLVITAAAILSGQAALIVPGGILFLVGLALVAPALVRPFARLFGKMTAWATIRQGIGGLAESNLTRQPARVAVTASASMIGLAIIVAAGGLVSSLSGTLFEMVRYSLGSDFLFIPPSIGLWGSNVGASPAFAESLRQVDGVQAVSTLRFAATNTNGVAISLLGIEPVAFQQVSGLDFIQGNEAAYEEIASGRTMIVNGIFLHSTGAEVGDTLELLTADGRVPYRIVAVGNDLFNAKVTTAYISQANLQADFGSTEDVFLQLNLSPGVDREAAGAQIKALAYDYPQFRVISGADYFATMQAQMDAAFSAIYIVFAVLAFPSLIAMLNTLTIGVLERTREIGMIRAVGGTRKQVRNMVVLEALLLAAIGTAFGILGGLYLGYVFVTGIKVIFPMGYYFPLSGILAAVAIGLLFGALAAVIPARQAARMDVVAALRYE
;
A
#
# COMPACT_ATOMS: atom_id res chain seq x y z
N MET A 1 -23.13 -0.73 -0.35
CA MET A 1 -22.32 -1.97 -0.51
C MET A 1 -22.98 -3.01 -1.41
N SER A 2 -24.27 -3.31 -1.28
CA SER A 2 -24.95 -4.39 -2.04
C SER A 2 -25.22 -4.12 -3.53
N GLN A 3 -25.17 -2.87 -4.01
CA GLN A 3 -25.68 -2.51 -5.34
C GLN A 3 -24.69 -2.71 -6.50
N PHE A 4 -23.41 -2.97 -6.22
CA PHE A 4 -22.38 -3.09 -7.27
C PHE A 4 -21.34 -4.18 -7.01
N ILE A 5 -21.05 -4.50 -5.75
CA ILE A 5 -20.13 -5.58 -5.38
C ILE A 5 -20.77 -6.38 -4.24
N ASN A 6 -21.26 -7.59 -4.54
CA ASN A 6 -21.75 -8.55 -3.55
C ASN A 6 -20.58 -9.18 -2.75
N LEU A 7 -19.66 -8.36 -2.24
CA LEU A 7 -18.65 -8.78 -1.27
C LEU A 7 -19.32 -8.84 0.10
N LYS A 8 -19.88 -10.00 0.45
CA LYS A 8 -20.09 -10.33 1.85
C LYS A 8 -18.72 -10.62 2.45
N LEU A 9 -18.17 -9.65 3.18
CA LEU A 9 -17.01 -9.89 4.04
C LEU A 9 -17.39 -11.04 4.98
N GLY A 10 -16.79 -12.21 4.75
CA GLY A 10 -17.00 -13.39 5.59
C GLY A 10 -16.53 -13.12 7.01
N ALA A 11 -17.00 -13.93 7.96
CA ALA A 11 -16.43 -13.91 9.30
C ALA A 11 -14.91 -14.19 9.22
N PRO A 12 -14.09 -13.54 10.08
CA PRO A 12 -12.65 -13.79 10.10
C PRO A 12 -12.38 -15.30 10.25
N VAL A 13 -11.60 -15.85 9.32
CA VAL A 13 -11.23 -17.28 9.34
C VAL A 13 -10.14 -17.47 10.38
N ILE A 14 -10.53 -17.90 11.58
CA ILE A 14 -9.59 -18.24 12.66
C ILE A 14 -9.28 -19.73 12.57
N SER A 15 -8.11 -20.07 12.02
CA SER A 15 -7.64 -21.46 12.01
C SER A 15 -6.92 -21.81 13.33
N PRO A 16 -7.07 -23.03 13.87
CA PRO A 16 -6.32 -23.47 15.05
C PRO A 16 -4.80 -23.34 14.87
N ALA A 17 -4.31 -23.58 13.64
CA ALA A 17 -2.91 -23.41 13.29
C ALA A 17 -2.45 -21.95 13.45
N LEU A 18 -3.24 -20.97 13.00
CA LEU A 18 -2.91 -19.56 13.12
C LEU A 18 -2.85 -19.11 14.58
N VAL A 19 -3.76 -19.62 15.42
CA VAL A 19 -3.73 -19.37 16.88
C VAL A 19 -2.47 -19.99 17.50
N ALA A 20 -2.16 -21.25 17.19
CA ALA A 20 -0.98 -21.93 17.72
C ALA A 20 0.32 -21.22 17.32
N VAL A 21 0.47 -20.86 16.04
CA VAL A 21 1.63 -20.12 15.53
C VAL A 21 1.74 -18.74 16.18
N SER A 22 0.63 -18.03 16.37
CA SER A 22 0.63 -16.73 17.04
C SER A 22 1.08 -16.82 18.50
N ILE A 23 0.62 -17.84 19.23
CA ILE A 23 1.06 -18.10 20.61
C ILE A 23 2.54 -18.48 20.65
N LEU A 24 2.97 -19.41 19.78
CA LEU A 24 4.36 -19.86 19.73
C LEU A 24 5.32 -18.71 19.37
N LEU A 25 4.97 -17.88 18.39
CA LEU A 25 5.77 -16.71 18.03
C LEU A 25 5.75 -15.66 19.14
N GLY A 26 4.58 -15.33 19.68
CA GLY A 26 4.46 -14.32 20.74
C GLY A 26 5.22 -14.70 22.00
N VAL A 27 5.02 -15.92 22.52
CA VAL A 27 5.72 -16.42 23.71
C VAL A 27 7.19 -16.68 23.38
N GLY A 28 7.48 -17.34 22.26
CA GLY A 28 8.84 -17.70 21.86
C GLY A 28 9.74 -16.49 21.67
N VAL A 29 9.28 -15.47 20.94
CA VAL A 29 10.05 -14.22 20.75
C VAL A 29 10.27 -13.52 22.09
N THR A 30 9.25 -13.48 22.96
CA THR A 30 9.38 -12.86 24.29
C THR A 30 10.40 -13.59 25.18
N VAL A 31 10.36 -14.92 25.20
CA VAL A 31 11.30 -15.75 25.96
C VAL A 31 12.73 -15.57 25.43
N VAL A 32 12.92 -15.64 24.11
CA VAL A 32 14.25 -15.46 23.48
C VAL A 32 14.80 -14.06 23.76
N ALA A 33 13.97 -13.03 23.65
CA ALA A 33 14.35 -11.65 23.92
C ALA A 33 14.76 -11.44 25.40
N GLY A 34 14.12 -12.14 26.34
CA GLY A 34 14.47 -12.09 27.76
C GLY A 34 15.66 -12.96 28.15
N LEU A 35 15.88 -14.09 27.46
CA LEU A 35 16.97 -15.02 27.74
C LEU A 35 18.35 -14.39 27.53
N ILE A 36 18.52 -13.55 26.50
CA ILE A 36 19.81 -12.92 26.21
C ILE A 36 20.25 -11.98 27.36
N PRO A 37 19.44 -11.00 27.80
CA PRO A 37 19.76 -10.19 28.98
C PRO A 37 19.92 -11.02 30.26
N ALA A 38 19.06 -12.02 30.48
CA ALA A 38 19.14 -12.88 31.67
C ALA A 38 20.46 -13.64 31.73
N TRP A 39 20.92 -14.17 30.59
CA TRP A 39 22.17 -14.90 30.50
C TRP A 39 23.40 -14.00 30.66
N ASN A 40 23.35 -12.78 30.11
CA ASN A 40 24.41 -11.80 30.31
C ASN A 40 24.48 -11.36 31.78
N ALA A 41 23.33 -11.12 32.42
CA ALA A 41 23.25 -10.77 33.83
C ALA A 41 23.79 -11.88 34.74
N SER A 42 23.52 -13.16 34.42
CA SER A 42 24.00 -14.30 35.21
C SER A 42 25.53 -14.48 35.16
N ARG A 43 26.22 -13.83 34.21
CA ARG A 43 27.67 -13.91 34.03
C ARG A 43 28.43 -12.75 34.67
N ILE A 44 27.74 -11.73 35.19
CA ILE A 44 28.39 -10.61 35.89
C ILE A 44 28.89 -11.13 37.23
N THR A 45 30.20 -11.00 37.47
CA THR A 45 30.79 -11.46 38.73
C THR A 45 30.43 -10.50 39.89
N PRO A 46 30.33 -10.98 41.15
CA PRO A 46 30.06 -10.12 42.31
C PRO A 46 31.06 -8.96 42.47
N LEU A 47 32.31 -9.17 42.07
CA LEU A 47 33.36 -8.14 42.10
C LEU A 47 33.21 -7.08 40.99
N GLU A 48 32.71 -7.45 39.82
CA GLU A 48 32.38 -6.49 38.75
C GLU A 48 31.15 -5.64 39.11
N ALA A 49 30.16 -6.25 39.77
CA ALA A 49 28.97 -5.53 40.24
C ALA A 49 29.29 -4.48 41.33
N LEU A 50 30.39 -4.63 42.05
CA LEU A 50 30.87 -3.69 43.08
C LEU A 50 31.76 -2.58 42.51
N ARG A 51 32.19 -2.65 41.24
CA ARG A 51 32.99 -1.58 40.63
C ARG A 51 32.07 -0.46 40.12
N PRO A 52 32.41 0.82 40.33
CA PRO A 52 31.73 1.93 39.67
C PRO A 52 31.76 1.68 38.16
N SER A 53 30.56 1.66 37.56
CA SER A 53 30.32 1.18 36.22
C SER A 53 31.23 1.83 35.17
N LEU A 54 32.24 1.10 34.68
CA LEU A 54 33.01 1.42 33.46
C LEU A 54 32.20 1.15 32.16
N VAL A 55 30.87 1.17 32.25
CA VAL A 55 29.93 0.73 31.21
C VAL A 55 29.95 1.64 29.97
N GLU A 56 30.43 2.88 30.09
CA GLU A 56 30.51 3.81 28.95
C GLU A 56 31.51 3.39 27.85
N GLY A 57 32.57 2.64 28.19
CA GLY A 57 33.64 2.26 27.26
C GLY A 57 33.28 1.10 26.32
N GLU A 58 32.66 0.05 26.85
CA GLU A 58 32.26 -1.12 26.06
C GLU A 58 31.08 -0.82 25.13
N PHE A 59 30.15 0.03 25.57
CA PHE A 59 29.00 0.43 24.77
C PHE A 59 29.40 1.22 23.52
N LYS A 60 30.40 2.13 23.62
CA LYS A 60 30.95 2.85 22.46
C LYS A 60 31.57 1.91 21.43
N ARG A 61 32.27 0.85 21.88
CA ARG A 61 32.92 -0.13 20.99
C ARG A 61 31.89 -1.06 20.32
N GLN A 62 30.86 -1.50 21.03
CA GLN A 62 29.77 -2.30 20.46
C GLN A 62 28.89 -1.48 19.50
N ALA A 63 28.59 -0.22 19.83
CA ALA A 63 27.87 0.68 18.94
C ALA A 63 28.62 0.94 17.62
N GLY A 64 29.96 1.03 17.66
CA GLY A 64 30.79 1.17 16.46
C GLY A 64 30.74 -0.05 15.53
N LYS A 65 30.82 -1.28 16.09
CA LYS A 65 30.68 -2.52 15.31
C LYS A 65 29.27 -2.67 14.74
N GLY A 66 28.24 -2.39 15.54
CA GLY A 66 26.84 -2.43 15.12
C GLY A 66 26.57 -1.48 13.96
N PHE A 67 27.11 -0.27 14.01
CA PHE A 67 26.99 0.71 12.92
C PHE A 67 27.57 0.20 11.60
N ILE A 68 28.78 -0.40 11.61
CA ILE A 68 29.41 -0.94 10.39
C ILE A 68 28.59 -2.10 9.83
N ILE A 69 28.16 -3.03 10.68
CA ILE A 69 27.29 -4.15 10.26
C ILE A 69 26.00 -3.61 9.64
N GLY A 70 25.37 -2.63 10.30
CA GLY A 70 24.16 -2.01 9.79
C GLY A 70 24.36 -1.32 8.44
N LEU A 71 25.48 -0.60 8.26
CA LEU A 71 25.83 0.03 6.99
C LEU A 71 26.03 -1.02 5.88
N VAL A 72 26.72 -2.12 6.17
CA VAL A 72 26.90 -3.23 5.23
C VAL A 72 25.55 -3.84 4.83
N LEU A 73 24.65 -4.08 5.79
CA LEU A 73 23.31 -4.57 5.50
C LEU A 73 22.53 -3.60 4.60
N LEU A 74 22.58 -2.30 4.88
CA LEU A 74 21.92 -1.29 4.05
C LEU A 74 22.50 -1.25 2.61
N VAL A 75 23.82 -1.37 2.46
CA VAL A 75 24.47 -1.44 1.14
C VAL A 75 24.04 -2.71 0.38
N ILE A 76 23.98 -3.86 1.05
CA ILE A 76 23.48 -5.11 0.44
C ILE A 76 22.03 -4.93 -0.05
N THR A 77 21.17 -4.31 0.75
CA THR A 77 19.77 -4.08 0.36
C THR A 77 19.63 -3.07 -0.78
N ALA A 78 20.47 -2.04 -0.83
CA ALA A 78 20.51 -1.10 -1.94
C ALA A 78 20.99 -1.78 -3.25
N ALA A 79 22.01 -2.61 -3.17
CA ALA A 79 22.48 -3.43 -4.29
C ALA A 79 21.39 -4.40 -4.78
N ALA A 80 20.61 -4.99 -3.86
CA ALA A 80 19.47 -5.83 -4.20
C ALA A 80 18.40 -5.05 -4.98
N ILE A 81 18.06 -3.81 -4.58
CA ILE A 81 17.16 -2.95 -5.37
C ILE A 81 17.72 -2.70 -6.77
N LEU A 82 18.99 -2.30 -6.87
CA LEU A 82 19.63 -1.96 -8.15
C LEU A 82 19.70 -3.15 -9.11
N SER A 83 19.72 -4.38 -8.59
CA SER A 83 19.68 -5.60 -9.41
C SER A 83 18.37 -5.78 -10.17
N GLY A 84 17.27 -5.17 -9.70
CA GLY A 84 15.91 -5.38 -10.24
C GLY A 84 15.31 -6.76 -9.98
N GLN A 85 16.03 -7.67 -9.32
CA GLN A 85 15.59 -9.05 -9.10
C GLN A 85 14.73 -9.16 -7.84
N ALA A 86 13.44 -9.48 -8.01
CA ALA A 86 12.50 -9.65 -6.90
C ALA A 86 12.98 -10.67 -5.85
N ALA A 87 13.65 -11.75 -6.30
CA ALA A 87 14.20 -12.79 -5.42
C ALA A 87 15.26 -12.27 -4.43
N LEU A 88 15.97 -11.19 -4.76
CA LEU A 88 16.95 -10.54 -3.88
C LEU A 88 16.31 -9.42 -3.05
N ILE A 89 15.34 -8.70 -3.63
CA ILE A 89 14.69 -7.55 -2.99
C ILE A 89 13.80 -7.98 -1.81
N VAL A 90 13.01 -9.04 -1.98
CA VAL A 90 12.06 -9.52 -0.95
C VAL A 90 12.73 -9.89 0.38
N PRO A 91 13.74 -10.78 0.42
CA PRO A 91 14.46 -11.07 1.66
C PRO A 91 15.24 -9.86 2.21
N GLY A 92 15.59 -8.90 1.35
CA GLY A 92 16.18 -7.62 1.73
C GLY A 92 15.29 -6.78 2.66
N GLY A 93 13.98 -7.02 2.71
CA GLY A 93 13.01 -6.41 3.62
C GLY A 93 13.49 -6.35 5.08
N ILE A 94 13.76 -7.53 5.63
CA ILE A 94 14.16 -7.70 7.04
C ILE A 94 15.57 -7.16 7.27
N LEU A 95 16.48 -7.43 6.33
CA LEU A 95 17.87 -6.96 6.41
C LEU A 95 17.95 -5.43 6.47
N PHE A 96 17.06 -4.73 5.75
CA PHE A 96 16.98 -3.28 5.78
C PHE A 96 16.54 -2.76 7.15
N LEU A 97 15.49 -3.33 7.73
CA LEU A 97 15.02 -2.93 9.06
C LEU A 97 16.07 -3.19 10.15
N VAL A 98 16.74 -4.35 10.08
CA VAL A 98 17.84 -4.67 11.00
C VAL A 98 19.00 -3.72 10.80
N GLY A 99 19.39 -3.45 9.55
CA GLY A 99 20.43 -2.48 9.21
C GLY A 99 20.11 -1.07 9.73
N LEU A 100 18.87 -0.63 9.53
CA LEU A 100 18.39 0.67 9.99
C LEU A 100 18.39 0.77 11.53
N ALA A 101 17.92 -0.27 12.23
CA ALA A 101 17.94 -0.34 13.68
C ALA A 101 19.37 -0.31 14.26
N LEU A 102 20.33 -0.99 13.60
CA LEU A 102 21.73 -1.00 14.00
C LEU A 102 22.44 0.35 13.74
N VAL A 103 22.02 1.08 12.72
CA VAL A 103 22.54 2.42 12.40
C VAL A 103 21.91 3.51 13.26
N ALA A 104 20.68 3.31 13.73
CA ALA A 104 19.91 4.30 14.49
C ALA A 104 20.69 4.95 15.67
N PRO A 105 21.41 4.23 16.55
CA PRO A 105 22.16 4.83 17.65
C PRO A 105 23.18 5.90 17.23
N ALA A 106 23.85 5.70 16.08
CA ALA A 106 24.82 6.66 15.55
C ALA A 106 24.12 7.91 15.01
N LEU A 107 22.92 7.73 14.46
CA LEU A 107 22.12 8.79 13.87
C LEU A 107 21.26 9.57 14.88
N VAL A 108 21.04 9.05 16.10
CA VAL A 108 20.32 9.80 17.15
C VAL A 108 20.90 11.20 17.35
N ARG A 109 22.22 11.36 17.41
CA ARG A 109 22.88 12.66 17.64
C ARG A 109 22.66 13.68 16.53
N PRO A 110 22.94 13.39 15.24
CA PRO A 110 22.69 14.34 14.16
C PRO A 110 21.20 14.69 14.03
N PHE A 111 20.29 13.71 14.18
CA PHE A 111 18.85 13.98 14.13
C PHE A 111 18.37 14.81 15.32
N ALA A 112 18.83 14.50 16.53
CA ALA A 112 18.51 15.28 17.73
C ALA A 112 18.98 16.74 17.58
N ARG A 113 20.15 16.99 16.99
CA ARG A 113 20.63 18.36 16.68
C ARG A 113 19.79 19.06 15.62
N LEU A 114 19.40 18.34 14.57
CA LEU A 114 18.59 18.90 13.48
C LEU A 114 17.22 19.33 13.99
N PHE A 115 16.50 18.43 14.65
CA PHE A 115 15.19 18.73 15.24
C PHE A 115 15.29 19.62 16.49
N GLY A 116 16.39 19.50 17.24
CA GLY A 116 16.74 20.35 18.38
C GLY A 116 16.82 21.82 17.99
N LYS A 117 17.44 22.15 16.84
CA LYS A 117 17.43 23.52 16.29
C LYS A 117 16.03 24.04 15.99
N MET A 118 15.16 23.21 15.42
CA MET A 118 13.77 23.59 15.10
C MET A 118 12.95 23.84 16.37
N THR A 119 13.11 22.98 17.39
CA THR A 119 12.40 23.13 18.67
C THR A 119 13.00 24.22 19.55
N ALA A 120 14.31 24.45 19.48
CA ALA A 120 14.99 25.57 20.13
C ALA A 120 14.47 26.90 19.59
N TRP A 121 14.22 27.02 18.28
CA TRP A 121 13.58 28.19 17.68
C TRP A 121 12.17 28.46 18.24
N ALA A 122 11.36 27.42 18.42
CA ALA A 122 10.02 27.54 19.02
C ALA A 122 10.05 27.84 20.53
N THR A 123 11.18 27.58 21.21
CA THR A 123 11.32 27.69 22.68
C THR A 123 12.43 28.64 23.14
N ILE A 124 12.87 29.55 22.26
CA ILE A 124 13.98 30.50 22.51
C ILE A 124 13.84 31.22 23.85
N ARG A 125 12.61 31.61 24.22
CA ARG A 125 12.33 32.34 25.46
C ARG A 125 12.49 31.52 26.75
N GLN A 126 12.54 30.18 26.69
CA GLN A 126 12.51 29.31 27.86
C GLN A 126 13.76 28.46 28.06
N GLY A 127 14.63 28.30 27.04
CA GLY A 127 15.86 27.50 27.12
C GLY A 127 15.66 25.98 27.23
N ILE A 128 14.42 25.50 27.17
CA ILE A 128 14.05 24.10 27.43
C ILE A 128 14.39 23.18 26.25
N GLY A 129 14.35 23.69 25.02
CA GLY A 129 14.67 22.90 23.82
C GLY A 129 16.09 22.32 23.85
N GLY A 130 17.08 23.13 24.25
CA GLY A 130 18.47 22.68 24.40
C GLY A 130 18.64 21.65 25.51
N LEU A 131 17.86 21.75 26.59
CA LEU A 131 17.84 20.73 27.66
C LEU A 131 17.27 19.40 27.12
N ALA A 132 16.13 19.43 26.44
CA ALA A 132 15.52 18.23 25.86
C ALA A 132 16.45 17.53 24.85
N GLU A 133 17.13 18.29 23.98
CA GLU A 133 18.14 17.75 23.06
C GLU A 133 19.34 17.14 23.81
N SER A 134 19.87 17.85 24.81
CA SER A 134 20.99 17.35 25.60
C SER A 134 20.64 16.05 26.33
N ASN A 135 19.39 15.87 26.72
CA ASN A 135 18.92 14.67 27.42
C ASN A 135 18.98 13.44 26.51
N LEU A 136 18.43 13.56 25.29
CA LEU A 136 18.43 12.46 24.31
C LEU A 136 19.85 12.05 23.89
N THR A 137 20.76 13.02 23.81
CA THR A 137 22.14 12.77 23.37
C THR A 137 23.04 12.14 24.45
N ARG A 138 22.64 12.22 25.74
CA ARG A 138 23.34 11.58 26.86
C ARG A 138 23.10 10.07 26.92
N GLN A 139 21.91 9.58 26.53
CA GLN A 139 21.57 8.16 26.53
C GLN A 139 21.19 7.62 25.13
N PRO A 140 22.10 7.66 24.14
CA PRO A 140 21.78 7.34 22.74
C PRO A 140 21.31 5.89 22.54
N ALA A 141 21.79 4.97 23.38
CA ALA A 141 21.40 3.56 23.37
C ALA A 141 19.89 3.37 23.58
N ARG A 142 19.37 3.99 24.64
CA ARG A 142 17.98 3.89 25.04
C ARG A 142 17.08 4.55 24.01
N VAL A 143 17.46 5.76 23.58
CA VAL A 143 16.77 6.50 22.52
C VAL A 143 16.69 5.67 21.24
N ALA A 144 17.75 4.96 20.88
CA ALA A 144 17.75 4.12 19.68
C ALA A 144 16.84 2.91 19.78
N VAL A 145 16.78 2.21 20.92
CA VAL A 145 15.87 1.07 21.12
C VAL A 145 14.42 1.52 20.96
N THR A 146 14.05 2.64 21.58
CA THR A 146 12.68 3.17 21.53
C THR A 146 12.34 3.75 20.18
N ALA A 147 13.28 4.46 19.54
CA ALA A 147 13.14 4.93 18.18
C ALA A 147 13.00 3.76 17.20
N SER A 148 13.67 2.63 17.43
CA SER A 148 13.56 1.41 16.61
C SER A 148 12.18 0.75 16.75
N ALA A 149 11.64 0.66 17.97
CA ALA A 149 10.28 0.17 18.19
C ALA A 149 9.24 1.05 17.47
N SER A 150 9.44 2.37 17.53
CA SER A 150 8.58 3.36 16.85
C SER A 150 8.76 3.34 15.35
N MET A 151 9.99 3.17 14.87
CA MET A 151 10.33 2.99 13.48
C MET A 151 9.57 1.80 12.89
N ILE A 152 9.56 0.64 13.54
CA ILE A 152 8.87 -0.55 13.02
C ILE A 152 7.36 -0.29 12.90
N GLY A 153 6.73 0.24 13.96
CA GLY A 153 5.30 0.54 13.95
C GLY A 153 4.91 1.56 12.87
N LEU A 154 5.68 2.64 12.74
CA LEU A 154 5.41 3.70 11.75
C LEU A 154 5.80 3.27 10.33
N ALA A 155 6.82 2.40 10.17
CA ALA A 155 7.18 1.81 8.89
C ALA A 155 6.06 0.94 8.33
N ILE A 156 5.36 0.18 9.18
CA ILE A 156 4.20 -0.60 8.76
C ILE A 156 3.11 0.32 8.21
N ILE A 157 2.83 1.46 8.83
CA ILE A 157 1.84 2.44 8.35
C ILE A 157 2.23 3.02 6.98
N VAL A 158 3.50 3.39 6.79
CA VAL A 158 3.95 3.93 5.50
C VAL A 158 3.99 2.86 4.42
N ALA A 159 4.45 1.64 4.74
CA ALA A 159 4.46 0.50 3.82
C ALA A 159 3.04 0.13 3.37
N ALA A 160 2.11 0.12 4.31
CA ALA A 160 0.69 -0.06 4.04
C ALA A 160 0.13 1.03 3.13
N GLY A 161 0.45 2.29 3.40
CA GLY A 161 0.11 3.38 2.49
C GLY A 161 0.70 3.17 1.10
N GLY A 162 1.92 2.63 1.01
CA GLY A 162 2.60 2.22 -0.23
C GLY A 162 1.76 1.23 -1.02
N LEU A 163 1.35 0.16 -0.35
CA LEU A 163 0.56 -0.90 -0.94
C LEU A 163 -0.82 -0.39 -1.39
N VAL A 164 -1.53 0.33 -0.52
CA VAL A 164 -2.86 0.89 -0.83
C VAL A 164 -2.78 1.88 -1.99
N SER A 165 -1.80 2.79 -1.99
CA SER A 165 -1.65 3.79 -3.05
C SER A 165 -1.30 3.13 -4.39
N SER A 166 -0.44 2.10 -4.36
CA SER A 166 -0.02 1.37 -5.56
C SER A 166 -1.15 0.54 -6.16
N LEU A 167 -1.91 -0.16 -5.30
CA LEU A 167 -3.07 -0.93 -5.71
C LEU A 167 -4.19 -0.01 -6.23
N SER A 168 -4.50 1.07 -5.51
CA SER A 168 -5.53 2.02 -5.91
C SER A 168 -5.16 2.74 -7.21
N GLY A 169 -3.92 3.22 -7.33
CA GLY A 169 -3.41 3.90 -8.52
C GLY A 169 -3.51 3.00 -9.75
N THR A 170 -2.98 1.78 -9.66
CA THR A 170 -3.05 0.79 -10.75
C THR A 170 -4.49 0.47 -11.14
N LEU A 171 -5.37 0.21 -10.17
CA LEU A 171 -6.77 -0.09 -10.45
C LEU A 171 -7.52 1.12 -11.03
N PHE A 172 -7.26 2.33 -10.54
CA PHE A 172 -7.88 3.54 -11.07
C PHE A 172 -7.41 3.87 -12.48
N GLU A 173 -6.14 3.62 -12.80
CA GLU A 173 -5.66 3.70 -14.18
C GLU A 173 -6.38 2.68 -15.07
N MET A 174 -6.48 1.42 -14.63
CA MET A 174 -7.23 0.40 -15.38
C MET A 174 -8.70 0.78 -15.58
N VAL A 175 -9.38 1.27 -14.54
CA VAL A 175 -10.79 1.69 -14.67
C VAL A 175 -10.91 2.91 -15.58
N ARG A 176 -10.03 3.92 -15.48
CA ARG A 176 -10.06 5.08 -16.38
C ARG A 176 -9.78 4.69 -17.82
N TYR A 177 -8.88 3.75 -18.05
CA TYR A 177 -8.50 3.33 -19.38
C TYR A 177 -9.54 2.41 -20.04
N SER A 178 -10.17 1.51 -19.27
CA SER A 178 -11.16 0.56 -19.80
C SER A 178 -12.61 1.08 -19.76
N LEU A 179 -12.93 2.00 -18.85
CA LEU A 179 -14.29 2.49 -18.56
C LEU A 179 -14.37 4.03 -18.49
N GLY A 180 -13.38 4.75 -19.05
CA GLY A 180 -13.30 6.21 -18.99
C GLY A 180 -14.27 6.96 -19.92
N SER A 181 -15.12 6.24 -20.64
CA SER A 181 -16.02 6.83 -21.63
C SER A 181 -17.10 7.72 -21.01
N ASP A 182 -17.62 8.70 -21.74
CA ASP A 182 -18.63 9.63 -21.21
C ASP A 182 -19.89 8.90 -20.70
N PHE A 183 -20.36 7.91 -21.47
CA PHE A 183 -21.48 7.05 -21.11
C PHE A 183 -21.15 5.57 -21.28
N LEU A 184 -21.65 4.78 -20.34
CA LEU A 184 -21.52 3.33 -20.30
C LEU A 184 -22.91 2.69 -20.27
N PHE A 185 -23.11 1.68 -21.10
CA PHE A 185 -24.29 0.82 -21.11
C PHE A 185 -23.90 -0.51 -20.51
N ILE A 186 -24.19 -0.65 -19.22
CA ILE A 186 -23.73 -1.79 -18.44
C ILE A 186 -24.91 -2.73 -18.18
N PRO A 187 -24.82 -4.03 -18.46
CA PRO A 187 -25.84 -4.97 -18.03
C PRO A 187 -25.88 -5.02 -16.48
N PRO A 188 -27.01 -5.44 -15.88
CA PRO A 188 -27.14 -5.52 -14.41
C PRO A 188 -26.12 -6.48 -13.76
N SER A 189 -25.52 -7.39 -14.53
CA SER A 189 -24.50 -8.32 -14.07
C SER A 189 -23.54 -8.70 -15.21
N ILE A 190 -22.24 -8.59 -14.97
CA ILE A 190 -21.16 -9.09 -15.86
C ILE A 190 -21.21 -10.62 -15.99
N GLY A 191 -21.71 -11.32 -14.96
CA GLY A 191 -21.87 -12.78 -15.00
C GLY A 191 -22.99 -13.28 -15.95
N LEU A 192 -23.75 -12.38 -16.58
CA LEU A 192 -24.81 -12.70 -17.54
C LEU A 192 -24.36 -12.56 -19.01
N TRP A 193 -23.08 -12.29 -19.28
CA TRP A 193 -22.58 -12.08 -20.66
C TRP A 193 -22.88 -13.24 -21.62
N GLY A 194 -23.06 -14.47 -21.11
CA GLY A 194 -23.46 -15.65 -21.88
C GLY A 194 -24.98 -15.91 -21.99
N SER A 195 -25.83 -14.93 -21.68
CA SER A 195 -27.30 -15.02 -21.82
C SER A 195 -27.80 -14.04 -22.89
N ASN A 196 -29.06 -14.19 -23.34
CA ASN A 196 -29.68 -13.41 -24.42
C ASN A 196 -30.08 -11.98 -23.98
N VAL A 197 -29.14 -11.30 -23.31
CA VAL A 197 -29.31 -9.98 -22.68
C VAL A 197 -28.57 -8.88 -23.44
N GLY A 198 -28.13 -9.12 -24.68
CA GLY A 198 -27.50 -8.10 -25.49
C GLY A 198 -28.51 -7.22 -26.23
N ALA A 199 -28.02 -6.16 -26.87
CA ALA A 199 -28.79 -5.37 -27.84
C ALA A 199 -28.45 -5.83 -29.26
N SER A 200 -29.39 -5.62 -30.19
CA SER A 200 -29.08 -5.74 -31.60
C SER A 200 -28.10 -4.63 -32.05
N PRO A 201 -27.29 -4.86 -33.09
CA PRO A 201 -26.36 -3.85 -33.61
C PRO A 201 -27.02 -2.53 -34.04
N ALA A 202 -28.33 -2.57 -34.32
CA ALA A 202 -29.12 -1.37 -34.63
C ALA A 202 -29.12 -0.35 -33.49
N PHE A 203 -28.99 -0.80 -32.23
CA PHE A 203 -28.92 0.10 -31.09
C PHE A 203 -27.65 0.95 -31.13
N ALA A 204 -26.49 0.31 -31.32
CA ALA A 204 -25.22 1.02 -31.43
C ALA A 204 -25.24 2.02 -32.58
N GLU A 205 -25.86 1.66 -33.71
CA GLU A 205 -26.01 2.55 -34.85
C GLU A 205 -26.93 3.75 -34.54
N SER A 206 -28.03 3.54 -33.82
CA SER A 206 -28.88 4.65 -33.36
C SER A 206 -28.15 5.62 -32.43
N LEU A 207 -27.24 5.11 -31.58
CA LEU A 207 -26.41 5.94 -30.71
C LEU A 207 -25.39 6.76 -31.50
N ARG A 208 -24.81 6.20 -32.57
CA ARG A 208 -23.88 6.92 -33.47
C ARG A 208 -24.54 8.09 -34.19
N GLN A 209 -25.85 8.03 -34.39
CA GLN A 209 -26.64 9.07 -35.06
C GLN A 209 -27.05 10.22 -34.13
N VAL A 210 -26.82 10.11 -32.82
CA VAL A 210 -27.13 11.19 -31.87
C VAL A 210 -26.17 12.35 -32.08
N ASP A 211 -26.73 13.56 -32.20
CA ASP A 211 -25.94 14.78 -32.39
C ASP A 211 -24.92 14.97 -31.26
N GLY A 212 -23.66 15.12 -31.65
CA GLY A 212 -22.55 15.29 -30.71
C GLY A 212 -21.89 14.01 -30.22
N VAL A 213 -22.33 12.82 -30.66
CA VAL A 213 -21.60 11.57 -30.40
C VAL A 213 -20.38 11.46 -31.32
N GLN A 214 -19.21 11.23 -30.75
CA GLN A 214 -17.95 11.09 -31.50
C GLN A 214 -17.65 9.63 -31.85
N ALA A 215 -17.81 8.73 -30.87
CA ALA A 215 -17.44 7.33 -31.01
C ALA A 215 -18.36 6.44 -30.17
N VAL A 216 -18.73 5.29 -30.74
CA VAL A 216 -19.46 4.23 -30.04
C VAL A 216 -18.73 2.92 -30.29
N SER A 217 -18.28 2.27 -29.22
CA SER A 217 -17.73 0.91 -29.27
C SER A 217 -18.65 -0.03 -28.54
N THR A 218 -18.78 -1.24 -29.08
CA THR A 218 -19.50 -2.33 -28.42
C THR A 218 -18.58 -3.50 -28.11
N LEU A 219 -18.97 -4.28 -27.12
CA LEU A 219 -18.39 -5.59 -26.84
C LEU A 219 -19.45 -6.65 -27.07
N ARG A 220 -19.05 -7.72 -27.75
CA ARG A 220 -19.81 -8.95 -27.86
C ARG A 220 -19.14 -10.05 -27.08
N PHE A 221 -19.91 -11.03 -26.64
CA PHE A 221 -19.38 -12.16 -25.88
C PHE A 221 -19.70 -13.48 -26.57
N ALA A 222 -18.76 -14.41 -26.47
CA ALA A 222 -18.98 -15.83 -26.72
C ALA A 222 -18.20 -16.65 -25.70
N ALA A 223 -18.67 -17.86 -25.40
CA ALA A 223 -17.92 -18.82 -24.64
C ALA A 223 -17.34 -19.87 -25.58
N THR A 224 -16.09 -20.26 -25.36
CA THR A 224 -15.46 -21.38 -26.08
C THR A 224 -14.62 -22.22 -25.12
N ASN A 225 -14.03 -23.27 -25.64
CA ASN A 225 -13.04 -24.08 -24.96
C ASN A 225 -11.92 -24.45 -25.93
N THR A 226 -10.71 -24.53 -25.42
CA THR A 226 -9.59 -25.18 -26.12
C THR A 226 -8.89 -26.12 -25.16
N ASN A 227 -8.61 -27.35 -25.59
CA ASN A 227 -7.88 -28.35 -24.80
C ASN A 227 -8.39 -28.54 -23.35
N GLY A 228 -9.70 -28.42 -23.12
CA GLY A 228 -10.30 -28.56 -21.79
C GLY A 228 -10.32 -27.28 -20.96
N VAL A 229 -9.75 -26.18 -21.44
CA VAL A 229 -9.76 -24.86 -20.78
C VAL A 229 -10.90 -24.01 -21.31
N ALA A 230 -11.80 -23.58 -20.42
CA ALA A 230 -12.88 -22.65 -20.78
C ALA A 230 -12.31 -21.24 -21.02
N ILE A 231 -12.75 -20.59 -22.10
CA ILE A 231 -12.28 -19.27 -22.53
C ILE A 231 -13.49 -18.35 -22.70
N SER A 232 -13.35 -17.14 -22.17
CA SER A 232 -14.21 -15.99 -22.44
C SER A 232 -13.73 -15.29 -23.71
N LEU A 233 -14.52 -15.31 -24.79
CA LEU A 233 -14.22 -14.56 -26.00
C LEU A 233 -14.92 -13.21 -25.99
N LEU A 234 -14.15 -12.15 -26.22
CA LEU A 234 -14.66 -10.79 -26.35
C LEU A 234 -14.47 -10.30 -27.78
N GLY A 235 -15.59 -9.96 -28.42
CA GLY A 235 -15.62 -9.40 -29.76
C GLY A 235 -15.54 -7.88 -29.72
N ILE A 236 -14.49 -7.32 -30.30
CA ILE A 236 -14.30 -5.86 -30.43
C ILE A 236 -14.35 -5.40 -31.89
N GLU A 237 -14.78 -4.16 -32.11
CA GLU A 237 -14.52 -3.41 -33.34
C GLU A 237 -13.16 -2.68 -33.17
N PRO A 238 -12.07 -3.12 -33.82
CA PRO A 238 -10.72 -2.71 -33.41
C PRO A 238 -10.46 -1.20 -33.49
N VAL A 239 -11.06 -0.50 -34.47
CA VAL A 239 -10.91 0.97 -34.62
C VAL A 239 -11.74 1.72 -33.58
N ALA A 240 -13.01 1.35 -33.40
CA ALA A 240 -13.90 2.02 -32.45
C ALA A 240 -13.48 1.77 -31.01
N PHE A 241 -12.99 0.56 -30.70
CA PHE A 241 -12.53 0.19 -29.37
C PHE A 241 -11.40 1.09 -28.90
N GLN A 242 -10.40 1.36 -29.75
CA GLN A 242 -9.27 2.25 -29.44
C GLN A 242 -9.66 3.71 -29.19
N GLN A 243 -10.84 4.15 -29.67
CA GLN A 243 -11.31 5.52 -29.48
C GLN A 243 -11.97 5.74 -28.12
N VAL A 244 -12.35 4.67 -27.42
CA VAL A 244 -13.09 4.74 -26.16
C VAL A 244 -12.46 3.93 -25.03
N SER A 245 -11.59 2.98 -25.36
CA SER A 245 -10.97 2.02 -24.45
C SER A 245 -9.63 1.53 -25.04
N GLY A 246 -8.94 0.65 -24.33
CA GLY A 246 -7.82 -0.09 -24.90
C GLY A 246 -7.36 -1.25 -24.02
N LEU A 247 -6.22 -1.83 -24.41
CA LEU A 247 -5.53 -2.91 -23.71
C LEU A 247 -4.12 -2.44 -23.36
N ASP A 248 -3.69 -2.70 -22.13
CA ASP A 248 -2.30 -2.53 -21.72
C ASP A 248 -1.49 -3.75 -22.19
N PHE A 249 -0.65 -3.55 -23.21
CA PHE A 249 0.11 -4.63 -23.83
C PHE A 249 1.35 -5.00 -23.02
N ILE A 250 1.39 -6.25 -22.52
CA ILE A 250 2.59 -6.84 -21.90
C ILE A 250 3.54 -7.36 -22.99
N GLN A 251 2.99 -7.98 -24.04
CA GLN A 251 3.74 -8.47 -25.19
C GLN A 251 2.97 -8.12 -26.47
N GLY A 252 3.68 -7.66 -27.49
CA GLY A 252 3.07 -7.08 -28.70
C GLY A 252 2.86 -5.58 -28.57
N ASN A 253 2.04 -5.01 -29.45
CA ASN A 253 1.72 -3.59 -29.49
C ASN A 253 0.35 -3.38 -30.15
N GLU A 254 -0.04 -2.11 -30.34
CA GLU A 254 -1.33 -1.73 -30.94
C GLU A 254 -1.54 -2.25 -32.37
N ALA A 255 -0.49 -2.65 -33.11
CA ALA A 255 -0.66 -3.28 -34.43
C ALA A 255 -1.46 -4.60 -34.34
N ALA A 256 -1.53 -5.22 -33.17
CA ALA A 256 -2.38 -6.37 -32.92
C ALA A 256 -3.87 -6.09 -33.21
N TYR A 257 -4.35 -4.85 -33.05
CA TYR A 257 -5.71 -4.47 -33.41
C TYR A 257 -5.98 -4.58 -34.92
N GLU A 258 -4.99 -4.26 -35.75
CA GLU A 258 -5.10 -4.42 -37.21
C GLU A 258 -5.03 -5.91 -37.62
N GLU A 259 -4.22 -6.70 -36.91
CA GLU A 259 -4.13 -8.14 -37.16
C GLU A 259 -5.43 -8.88 -36.83
N ILE A 260 -6.13 -8.54 -35.74
CA ILE A 260 -7.44 -9.14 -35.41
C ILE A 260 -8.56 -8.69 -36.35
N ALA A 261 -8.41 -7.52 -36.99
CA ALA A 261 -9.38 -7.01 -37.94
C ALA A 261 -9.39 -7.80 -39.26
N SER A 262 -8.23 -8.30 -39.69
CA SER A 262 -8.02 -8.87 -41.02
C SER A 262 -7.88 -10.39 -41.07
N GLY A 263 -7.62 -11.05 -39.93
CA GLY A 263 -7.45 -12.50 -39.87
C GLY A 263 -8.07 -13.16 -38.65
N ARG A 264 -8.01 -14.49 -38.59
CA ARG A 264 -8.35 -15.29 -37.40
C ARG A 264 -7.18 -15.26 -36.42
N THR A 265 -7.00 -14.12 -35.79
CA THR A 265 -6.00 -13.90 -34.75
C THR A 265 -6.68 -13.43 -33.46
N MET A 266 -5.98 -13.54 -32.35
CA MET A 266 -6.50 -13.16 -31.04
C MET A 266 -5.45 -12.45 -30.17
N ILE A 267 -5.92 -11.51 -29.35
CA ILE A 267 -5.15 -10.90 -28.27
C ILE A 267 -5.60 -11.58 -26.97
N VAL A 268 -4.68 -12.13 -26.18
CA VAL A 268 -5.02 -12.90 -24.98
C VAL A 268 -4.53 -12.21 -23.71
N ASN A 269 -4.98 -12.64 -22.54
CA ASN A 269 -4.41 -12.18 -21.27
C ASN A 269 -3.36 -13.16 -20.71
N GLY A 270 -2.58 -12.73 -19.71
CA GLY A 270 -1.56 -13.59 -19.10
C GLY A 270 -2.13 -14.87 -18.48
N ILE A 271 -3.37 -14.82 -17.95
CA ILE A 271 -4.07 -16.00 -17.41
C ILE A 271 -4.31 -17.03 -18.50
N PHE A 272 -4.68 -16.60 -19.71
CA PHE A 272 -4.87 -17.49 -20.86
C PHE A 272 -3.60 -18.29 -21.16
N LEU A 273 -2.45 -17.63 -21.26
CA LEU A 273 -1.18 -18.31 -21.54
C LEU A 273 -0.82 -19.29 -20.41
N HIS A 274 -0.97 -18.87 -19.15
CA HIS A 274 -0.68 -19.74 -18.00
C HIS A 274 -1.63 -20.95 -17.93
N SER A 275 -2.92 -20.79 -18.25
CA SER A 275 -3.92 -21.86 -18.19
C SER A 275 -3.83 -22.84 -19.36
N THR A 276 -3.47 -22.36 -20.55
CA THR A 276 -3.38 -23.20 -21.76
C THR A 276 -1.98 -23.74 -22.01
N GLY A 277 -0.94 -23.10 -21.44
CA GLY A 277 0.46 -23.41 -21.72
C GLY A 277 0.95 -22.91 -23.08
N ALA A 278 0.17 -22.07 -23.77
CA ALA A 278 0.52 -21.51 -25.08
C ALA A 278 1.44 -20.28 -24.97
N GLU A 279 2.09 -19.94 -26.07
CA GLU A 279 2.93 -18.75 -26.22
C GLU A 279 2.42 -17.82 -27.35
N VAL A 280 2.91 -16.58 -27.37
CA VAL A 280 2.59 -15.65 -28.47
C VAL A 280 3.17 -16.17 -29.77
N GLY A 281 2.36 -16.23 -30.83
CA GLY A 281 2.68 -16.83 -32.12
C GLY A 281 2.05 -18.20 -32.33
N ASP A 282 1.65 -18.89 -31.27
CA ASP A 282 0.99 -20.19 -31.38
C ASP A 282 -0.41 -20.07 -31.99
N THR A 283 -0.86 -21.15 -32.61
CA THR A 283 -2.22 -21.29 -33.14
C THR A 283 -2.99 -22.31 -32.33
N LEU A 284 -4.12 -21.90 -31.76
CA LEU A 284 -5.00 -22.75 -30.98
C LEU A 284 -6.33 -22.94 -31.68
N GLU A 285 -6.86 -24.15 -31.60
CA GLU A 285 -8.19 -24.47 -32.10
C GLU A 285 -9.25 -24.08 -31.07
N LEU A 286 -10.11 -23.14 -31.43
CA LEU A 286 -11.27 -22.76 -30.64
C LEU A 286 -12.47 -23.64 -31.04
N LEU A 287 -13.20 -24.15 -30.04
CA LEU A 287 -14.42 -24.91 -30.27
C LEU A 287 -15.59 -23.97 -30.61
N THR A 288 -16.19 -24.18 -31.78
CA THR A 288 -17.37 -23.48 -32.27
C THR A 288 -18.54 -24.44 -32.49
N ALA A 289 -19.71 -23.91 -32.88
CA ALA A 289 -20.87 -24.74 -33.19
C ALA A 289 -20.65 -25.63 -34.44
N ASP A 290 -19.90 -25.13 -35.42
CA ASP A 290 -19.65 -25.81 -36.70
C ASP A 290 -18.36 -26.64 -36.72
N GLY A 291 -17.60 -26.64 -35.62
CA GLY A 291 -16.38 -27.43 -35.47
C GLY A 291 -15.27 -26.68 -34.75
N ARG A 292 -14.02 -27.04 -35.04
CA ARG A 292 -12.86 -26.37 -34.48
C ARG A 292 -12.28 -25.40 -35.49
N VAL A 293 -12.01 -24.17 -35.05
CA VAL A 293 -11.47 -23.11 -35.90
C VAL A 293 -10.12 -22.65 -35.35
N PRO A 294 -9.05 -22.63 -36.17
CA PRO A 294 -7.73 -22.20 -35.71
C PRO A 294 -7.64 -20.68 -35.59
N TYR A 295 -7.10 -20.20 -34.47
CA TYR A 295 -6.79 -18.80 -34.22
C TYR A 295 -5.36 -18.63 -33.72
N ARG A 296 -4.63 -17.69 -34.31
CA ARG A 296 -3.24 -17.39 -33.92
C ARG A 296 -3.16 -16.30 -32.85
N ILE A 297 -2.35 -16.52 -31.82
CA ILE A 297 -2.10 -15.55 -30.74
C ILE A 297 -1.11 -14.49 -31.25
N VAL A 298 -1.49 -13.21 -31.23
CA VAL A 298 -0.66 -12.11 -31.74
C VAL A 298 -0.07 -11.23 -30.64
N ALA A 299 -0.74 -11.14 -29.50
CA ALA A 299 -0.32 -10.26 -28.42
C ALA A 299 -0.91 -10.68 -27.06
N VAL A 300 -0.33 -10.14 -26.00
CA VAL A 300 -0.83 -10.24 -24.63
C VAL A 300 -1.23 -8.86 -24.14
N GLY A 301 -2.52 -8.66 -23.87
CA GLY A 301 -3.08 -7.39 -23.41
C GLY A 301 -3.94 -7.59 -22.16
N ASN A 302 -3.89 -6.63 -21.24
CA ASN A 302 -4.70 -6.62 -20.03
C ASN A 302 -5.62 -5.41 -19.96
N ASP A 303 -6.77 -5.61 -19.33
CA ASP A 303 -7.75 -4.57 -19.09
C ASP A 303 -8.64 -4.96 -17.88
N LEU A 304 -9.64 -4.14 -17.59
CA LEU A 304 -10.55 -4.44 -16.49
C LEU A 304 -11.40 -5.69 -16.76
N PHE A 305 -11.83 -5.94 -18.00
CA PHE A 305 -12.73 -7.04 -18.34
C PHE A 305 -12.03 -8.41 -18.29
N ASN A 306 -10.74 -8.48 -18.58
CA ASN A 306 -9.97 -9.73 -18.59
C ASN A 306 -9.16 -10.00 -17.32
N ALA A 307 -9.22 -9.14 -16.30
CA ALA A 307 -8.32 -9.19 -15.14
C ALA A 307 -8.40 -10.47 -14.27
N LYS A 308 -9.49 -11.26 -14.35
CA LYS A 308 -9.75 -12.41 -13.45
C LYS A 308 -10.11 -13.72 -14.14
N VAL A 309 -10.23 -13.72 -15.46
CA VAL A 309 -10.75 -14.87 -16.22
C VAL A 309 -9.90 -15.10 -17.48
N THR A 310 -9.76 -16.36 -17.88
CA THR A 310 -9.09 -16.76 -19.13
C THR A 310 -9.83 -16.14 -20.33
N THR A 311 -9.21 -15.15 -20.98
CA THR A 311 -9.91 -14.31 -21.97
C THR A 311 -9.10 -14.17 -23.26
N ALA A 312 -9.80 -14.12 -24.39
CA ALA A 312 -9.24 -13.79 -25.69
C ALA A 312 -10.13 -12.75 -26.40
N TYR A 313 -9.50 -11.76 -27.03
CA TYR A 313 -10.15 -10.74 -27.84
C TYR A 313 -10.00 -11.09 -29.32
N ILE A 314 -11.12 -11.07 -30.05
CA ILE A 314 -11.18 -11.26 -31.52
C ILE A 314 -12.04 -10.16 -32.14
N SER A 315 -12.02 -10.03 -33.47
CA SER A 315 -12.94 -9.10 -34.14
C SER A 315 -14.40 -9.56 -34.01
N GLN A 316 -15.33 -8.61 -33.94
CA GLN A 316 -16.76 -8.93 -33.96
C GLN A 316 -17.19 -9.68 -35.23
N ALA A 317 -16.54 -9.41 -36.37
CA ALA A 317 -16.80 -10.12 -37.62
C ALA A 317 -16.50 -11.62 -37.49
N ASN A 318 -15.36 -11.96 -36.87
CA ASN A 318 -14.97 -13.33 -36.57
C ASN A 318 -15.90 -13.98 -35.52
N LEU A 319 -16.28 -13.24 -34.49
CA LEU A 319 -17.21 -13.72 -33.45
C LEU A 319 -18.60 -14.03 -34.04
N GLN A 320 -19.07 -13.21 -34.98
CA GLN A 320 -20.31 -13.45 -35.72
C GLN A 320 -20.18 -14.65 -36.67
N ALA A 321 -19.11 -14.71 -37.47
CA ALA A 321 -18.93 -15.74 -38.48
C ALA A 321 -18.74 -17.14 -37.88
N ASP A 322 -17.94 -17.24 -36.81
CA ASP A 322 -17.53 -18.53 -36.27
C ASP A 322 -18.40 -18.96 -35.05
N PHE A 323 -18.97 -18.02 -34.29
CA PHE A 323 -19.75 -18.32 -33.07
C PHE A 323 -21.22 -17.91 -33.14
N GLY A 324 -21.65 -17.25 -34.23
CA GLY A 324 -23.03 -16.78 -34.38
C GLY A 324 -23.44 -15.65 -33.43
N SER A 325 -22.49 -15.07 -32.69
CA SER A 325 -22.79 -14.05 -31.68
C SER A 325 -22.85 -12.66 -32.33
N THR A 326 -24.04 -12.05 -32.27
CA THR A 326 -24.35 -10.77 -32.91
C THR A 326 -24.87 -9.72 -31.94
N GLU A 327 -25.18 -10.10 -30.70
CA GLU A 327 -25.72 -9.19 -29.71
C GLU A 327 -24.60 -8.46 -28.96
N ASP A 328 -24.75 -7.15 -28.82
CA ASP A 328 -23.83 -6.28 -28.08
C ASP A 328 -24.19 -6.35 -26.59
N VAL A 329 -23.26 -6.82 -25.75
CA VAL A 329 -23.48 -7.03 -24.30
C VAL A 329 -22.95 -5.89 -23.43
N PHE A 330 -22.21 -4.96 -24.02
CA PHE A 330 -21.69 -3.77 -23.36
C PHE A 330 -21.40 -2.69 -24.40
N LEU A 331 -21.75 -1.44 -24.12
CA LEU A 331 -21.52 -0.33 -25.03
C LEU A 331 -20.85 0.84 -24.30
N GLN A 332 -19.93 1.48 -24.99
CA GLN A 332 -19.23 2.67 -24.55
C GLN A 332 -19.39 3.77 -25.58
N LEU A 333 -19.57 5.00 -25.09
CA LEU A 333 -19.83 6.15 -25.93
C LEU A 333 -19.05 7.36 -25.43
N ASN A 334 -18.38 8.04 -26.37
CA ASN A 334 -17.73 9.33 -26.15
C ASN A 334 -18.45 10.43 -26.95
N LEU A 335 -18.61 11.58 -26.32
CA LEU A 335 -19.14 12.79 -26.92
C LEU A 335 -18.01 13.62 -27.54
N SER A 336 -18.37 14.41 -28.54
CA SER A 336 -17.47 15.40 -29.13
C SER A 336 -17.15 16.50 -28.11
N PRO A 337 -15.93 17.09 -28.15
CA PRO A 337 -15.57 18.18 -27.27
C PRO A 337 -16.53 19.37 -27.37
N GLY A 338 -16.99 19.89 -26.22
CA GLY A 338 -17.86 21.08 -26.15
C GLY A 338 -19.37 20.81 -26.24
N VAL A 339 -19.78 19.56 -26.36
CA VAL A 339 -21.21 19.16 -26.32
C VAL A 339 -21.75 19.29 -24.89
N ASP A 340 -23.00 19.76 -24.76
CA ASP A 340 -23.73 19.72 -23.50
C ASP A 340 -24.05 18.27 -23.12
N ARG A 341 -23.32 17.75 -22.12
CA ARG A 341 -23.46 16.38 -21.62
C ARG A 341 -24.84 16.09 -21.05
N GLU A 342 -25.53 17.09 -20.48
CA GLU A 342 -26.84 16.87 -19.87
C GLU A 342 -27.90 16.68 -20.96
N ALA A 343 -27.89 17.55 -21.98
CA ALA A 343 -28.77 17.45 -23.13
C ALA A 343 -28.53 16.15 -23.94
N ALA A 344 -27.27 15.83 -24.26
CA ALA A 344 -26.92 14.58 -24.93
C ALA A 344 -27.29 13.37 -24.08
N GLY A 345 -27.02 13.42 -22.77
CA GLY A 345 -27.38 12.37 -21.83
C GLY A 345 -28.89 12.10 -21.76
N ALA A 346 -29.74 13.12 -21.89
CA ALA A 346 -31.18 12.96 -21.94
C ALA A 346 -31.64 12.22 -23.20
N GLN A 347 -31.09 12.56 -24.37
CA GLN A 347 -31.37 11.86 -25.63
C GLN A 347 -30.89 10.41 -25.61
N ILE A 348 -29.66 10.18 -25.12
CA ILE A 348 -29.06 8.85 -24.97
C ILE A 348 -29.90 7.98 -24.02
N LYS A 349 -30.36 8.53 -22.89
CA LYS A 349 -31.25 7.82 -21.96
C LYS A 349 -32.63 7.53 -22.55
N ALA A 350 -33.16 8.42 -23.40
CA ALA A 350 -34.42 8.18 -24.09
C ALA A 350 -34.30 7.00 -25.08
N LEU A 351 -33.21 6.93 -25.86
CA LEU A 351 -32.94 5.78 -26.73
C LEU A 351 -32.75 4.47 -25.95
N ALA A 352 -32.13 4.56 -24.78
CA ALA A 352 -31.93 3.41 -23.90
C ALA A 352 -33.23 2.87 -23.27
N TYR A 353 -34.34 3.60 -23.34
CA TYR A 353 -35.62 3.19 -22.73
C TYR A 353 -36.14 1.88 -23.32
N ASP A 354 -35.93 1.67 -24.62
CA ASP A 354 -36.31 0.44 -25.33
C ASP A 354 -35.36 -0.75 -25.02
N TYR A 355 -34.29 -0.49 -24.26
CA TYR A 355 -33.27 -1.47 -23.88
C TYR A 355 -33.12 -1.55 -22.35
N PRO A 356 -34.17 -1.96 -21.61
CA PRO A 356 -34.19 -1.96 -20.14
C PRO A 356 -33.17 -2.90 -19.49
N GLN A 357 -32.55 -3.80 -20.27
CA GLN A 357 -31.45 -4.65 -19.84
C GLN A 357 -30.14 -3.89 -19.62
N PHE A 358 -29.99 -2.67 -20.15
CA PHE A 358 -28.83 -1.83 -19.89
C PHE A 358 -29.15 -0.75 -18.87
N ARG A 359 -28.20 -0.56 -17.94
CA ARG A 359 -28.17 0.64 -17.11
C ARG A 359 -27.23 1.64 -17.76
N VAL A 360 -27.79 2.81 -18.11
CA VAL A 360 -27.01 3.95 -18.60
C VAL A 360 -26.40 4.70 -17.41
N ILE A 361 -25.08 4.79 -17.39
CA ILE A 361 -24.33 5.49 -16.33
C ILE A 361 -23.32 6.41 -16.99
N SER A 362 -23.09 7.59 -16.42
CA SER A 362 -21.93 8.39 -16.81
C SER A 362 -20.65 7.68 -16.35
N GLY A 363 -19.62 7.61 -17.19
CA GLY A 363 -18.34 7.03 -16.79
C GLY A 363 -17.69 7.79 -15.63
N ALA A 364 -17.87 9.12 -15.57
CA ALA A 364 -17.38 9.93 -14.45
C ALA A 364 -18.05 9.56 -13.12
N ASP A 365 -19.38 9.41 -13.11
CA ASP A 365 -20.14 9.01 -11.92
C ASP A 365 -19.80 7.57 -11.51
N TYR A 366 -19.62 6.69 -12.49
CA TYR A 366 -19.23 5.31 -12.26
C TYR A 366 -17.84 5.22 -11.62
N PHE A 367 -16.87 5.98 -12.17
CA PHE A 367 -15.52 6.08 -11.63
C PHE A 367 -15.51 6.65 -10.21
N ALA A 368 -16.23 7.76 -9.97
CA ALA A 368 -16.32 8.37 -8.64
C ALA A 368 -16.94 7.42 -7.61
N THR A 369 -17.96 6.65 -8.01
CA THR A 369 -18.60 5.65 -7.17
C THR A 369 -17.67 4.48 -6.85
N MET A 370 -16.89 4.00 -7.83
CA MET A 370 -15.88 2.96 -7.64
C MET A 370 -14.74 3.44 -6.73
N GLN A 371 -14.27 4.67 -6.93
CA GLN A 371 -13.25 5.30 -6.09
C GLN A 371 -13.71 5.40 -4.64
N ALA A 372 -14.90 5.94 -4.40
CA ALA A 372 -15.45 6.05 -3.05
C ALA A 372 -15.60 4.69 -2.34
N GLN A 373 -15.98 3.64 -3.09
CA GLN A 373 -16.07 2.27 -2.55
C GLN A 373 -14.69 1.71 -2.18
N MET A 374 -13.67 1.94 -3.03
CA MET A 374 -12.30 1.51 -2.75
C MET A 374 -11.70 2.27 -1.57
N ASP A 375 -11.89 3.59 -1.50
CA ASP A 375 -11.43 4.42 -0.38
C ASP A 375 -12.06 3.94 0.94
N ALA A 376 -13.36 3.64 0.93
CA ALA A 376 -14.04 3.07 2.09
C ALA A 376 -13.46 1.70 2.48
N ALA A 377 -13.20 0.82 1.52
CA ALA A 377 -12.61 -0.50 1.79
C ALA A 377 -11.20 -0.40 2.38
N PHE A 378 -10.36 0.48 1.84
CA PHE A 378 -8.99 0.67 2.31
C PHE A 378 -8.90 1.46 3.62
N SER A 379 -9.90 2.28 3.96
CA SER A 379 -9.95 2.98 5.26
C SER A 379 -9.89 2.02 6.46
N ALA A 380 -10.55 0.85 6.36
CA ALA A 380 -10.52 -0.17 7.41
C ALA A 380 -9.11 -0.76 7.62
N ILE A 381 -8.35 -0.91 6.52
CA ILE A 381 -6.97 -1.41 6.56
C ILE A 381 -6.06 -0.42 7.28
N TYR A 382 -6.23 0.88 7.07
CA TYR A 382 -5.47 1.91 7.79
C TYR A 382 -5.70 1.85 9.31
N ILE A 383 -6.92 1.55 9.76
CA ILE A 383 -7.23 1.40 11.19
C ILE A 383 -6.44 0.23 11.77
N VAL A 384 -6.42 -0.92 11.09
CA VAL A 384 -5.65 -2.10 11.54
C VAL A 384 -4.16 -1.77 11.64
N PHE A 385 -3.59 -1.08 10.66
CA PHE A 385 -2.19 -0.69 10.71
C PHE A 385 -1.88 0.35 11.79
N ALA A 386 -2.80 1.27 12.07
CA ALA A 386 -2.67 2.20 13.20
C ALA A 386 -2.64 1.46 14.55
N VAL A 387 -3.47 0.41 14.71
CA VAL A 387 -3.46 -0.47 15.89
C VAL A 387 -2.12 -1.22 16.00
N LEU A 388 -1.56 -1.68 14.87
CA LEU A 388 -0.25 -2.34 14.86
C LEU A 388 0.91 -1.42 15.23
N ALA A 389 0.75 -0.10 15.08
CA ALA A 389 1.73 0.86 15.57
C ALA A 389 1.64 1.10 17.09
N PHE A 390 0.52 0.77 17.74
CA PHE A 390 0.27 1.03 19.17
C PHE A 390 1.37 0.52 20.14
N PRO A 391 2.02 -0.64 19.94
CA PRO A 391 3.12 -1.07 20.80
C PRO A 391 4.27 -0.05 20.90
N SER A 392 4.46 0.79 19.87
CA SER A 392 5.45 1.87 19.91
C SER A 392 5.13 2.96 20.94
N LEU A 393 3.84 3.26 21.14
CA LEU A 393 3.38 4.19 22.16
C LEU A 393 3.76 3.70 23.56
N ILE A 394 3.56 2.40 23.83
CA ILE A 394 3.93 1.78 25.09
C ILE A 394 5.45 1.81 25.29
N ALA A 395 6.22 1.49 24.24
CA ALA A 395 7.68 1.56 24.29
C ALA A 395 8.19 2.98 24.61
N MET A 396 7.60 4.00 23.98
CA MET A 396 7.89 5.41 24.28
C MET A 396 7.54 5.77 25.72
N LEU A 397 6.36 5.40 26.19
CA LEU A 397 5.92 5.67 27.55
C LEU A 397 6.85 5.06 28.59
N ASN A 398 7.24 3.80 28.41
CA ASN A 398 8.17 3.12 29.31
C ASN A 398 9.52 3.84 29.34
N THR A 399 10.01 4.24 28.17
CA THR A 399 11.30 4.92 28.03
C THR A 399 11.31 6.26 28.75
N LEU A 400 10.28 7.08 28.53
CA LEU A 400 10.16 8.39 29.15
C LEU A 400 9.95 8.27 30.66
N THR A 401 9.19 7.28 31.11
CA THR A 401 8.97 7.04 32.55
C THR A 401 10.29 6.73 33.23
N ILE A 402 11.05 5.75 32.72
CA ILE A 402 12.34 5.39 33.31
C ILE A 402 13.34 6.56 33.20
N GLY A 403 13.36 7.28 32.07
CA GLY A 403 14.21 8.46 31.89
C GLY A 403 13.91 9.59 32.89
N VAL A 404 12.65 9.81 33.24
CA VAL A 404 12.26 10.76 34.29
C VAL A 404 12.69 10.26 35.67
N LEU A 405 12.51 8.96 35.97
CA LEU A 405 12.87 8.37 37.25
C LEU A 405 14.38 8.42 37.52
N GLU A 406 15.21 8.09 36.53
CA GLU A 406 16.68 8.15 36.64
C GLU A 406 17.20 9.58 36.87
N ARG A 407 16.41 10.58 36.48
CA ARG A 407 16.80 12.00 36.52
C ARG A 407 16.00 12.81 37.52
N THR A 408 15.38 12.13 38.48
CA THR A 408 14.62 12.69 39.60
C THR A 408 15.42 13.82 40.29
N ARG A 409 16.68 13.57 40.63
CA ARG A 409 17.55 14.57 41.28
C ARG A 409 17.84 15.78 40.40
N GLU A 410 18.07 15.60 39.10
CA GLU A 410 18.28 16.71 38.15
C GLU A 410 17.03 17.59 38.02
N ILE A 411 15.86 16.97 37.89
CA ILE A 411 14.56 17.66 37.82
C ILE A 411 14.28 18.41 39.14
N GLY A 412 14.62 17.80 40.27
CA GLY A 412 14.57 18.42 41.60
C GLY A 412 15.45 19.67 41.69
N MET A 413 16.68 19.62 41.20
CA MET A 413 17.59 20.76 41.15
C MET A 413 17.08 21.90 40.25
N ILE A 414 16.56 21.59 39.06
CA ILE A 414 15.95 22.59 38.16
C ILE A 414 14.81 23.33 38.88
N ARG A 415 14.00 22.61 39.65
CA ARG A 415 12.92 23.20 40.44
C ARG A 415 13.39 23.97 41.66
N ALA A 416 14.45 23.52 42.33
CA ALA A 416 15.03 24.21 43.49
C ALA A 416 15.61 25.58 43.12
N VAL A 417 16.17 25.71 41.91
CA VAL A 417 16.74 26.96 41.38
C VAL A 417 15.65 27.87 40.75
N GLY A 418 14.37 27.51 40.84
CA GLY A 418 13.24 28.35 40.43
C GLY A 418 12.52 27.92 39.14
N GLY A 419 12.86 26.76 38.57
CA GLY A 419 12.16 26.20 37.42
C GLY A 419 10.68 25.91 37.70
N THR A 420 9.79 26.41 36.86
CA THR A 420 8.35 26.22 37.01
C THR A 420 7.90 24.80 36.61
N ARG A 421 6.78 24.33 37.17
CA ARG A 421 6.16 23.05 36.78
C ARG A 421 5.85 22.96 35.28
N LYS A 422 5.48 24.09 34.66
CA LYS A 422 5.19 24.18 33.23
C LYS A 422 6.47 23.99 32.40
N GLN A 423 7.61 24.55 32.84
CA GLN A 423 8.89 24.35 32.16
C GLN A 423 9.34 22.88 32.23
N VAL A 424 9.25 22.25 33.40
CA VAL A 424 9.57 20.82 33.56
C VAL A 424 8.66 19.94 32.70
N ARG A 425 7.34 20.20 32.69
CA ARG A 425 6.38 19.45 31.88
C ARG A 425 6.70 19.59 30.38
N ASN A 426 6.93 20.81 29.92
CA ASN A 426 7.22 21.09 28.51
C ASN A 426 8.56 20.47 28.09
N MET A 427 9.54 20.39 28.99
CA MET A 427 10.81 19.70 28.74
C MET A 427 10.59 18.23 28.39
N VAL A 428 9.82 17.52 29.22
CA VAL A 428 9.53 16.09 29.01
C VAL A 428 8.69 15.89 27.74
N VAL A 429 7.74 16.78 27.45
CA VAL A 429 6.96 16.73 26.21
C VAL A 429 7.84 16.94 24.98
N LEU A 430 8.78 17.90 25.02
CA LEU A 430 9.72 18.13 23.91
C LEU A 430 10.66 16.95 23.72
N GLU A 431 11.13 16.33 24.80
CA GLU A 431 11.95 15.13 24.74
C GLU A 431 11.19 13.98 24.04
N ALA A 432 9.92 13.80 24.38
CA ALA A 432 9.05 12.81 23.73
C ALA A 432 8.78 13.13 22.25
N LEU A 433 8.55 14.40 21.91
CA LEU A 433 8.32 14.84 20.52
C LEU A 433 9.58 14.67 19.66
N LEU A 434 10.76 14.97 20.21
CA LEU A 434 12.03 14.73 19.51
C LEU A 434 12.26 13.23 19.29
N LEU A 435 11.99 12.39 20.30
CA LEU A 435 12.04 10.94 20.16
C LEU A 435 11.06 10.42 19.10
N ALA A 436 9.84 10.98 19.07
CA ALA A 436 8.85 10.67 18.05
C ALA A 436 9.26 11.12 16.66
N ALA A 437 9.87 12.30 16.51
CA ALA A 437 10.39 12.77 15.23
C ALA A 437 11.49 11.85 14.69
N ILE A 438 12.40 11.39 15.55
CA ILE A 438 13.44 10.42 15.17
C ILE A 438 12.81 9.09 14.74
N GLY A 439 11.93 8.52 15.55
CA GLY A 439 11.24 7.26 15.24
C GLY A 439 10.40 7.36 13.96
N THR A 440 9.75 8.50 13.73
CA THR A 440 8.96 8.77 12.51
C THR A 440 9.85 8.90 11.28
N ALA A 441 10.97 9.62 11.37
CA ALA A 441 11.90 9.75 10.26
C ALA A 441 12.42 8.38 9.81
N PHE A 442 12.86 7.55 10.76
CA PHE A 442 13.27 6.18 10.44
C PHE A 442 12.11 5.31 9.99
N GLY A 443 10.92 5.48 10.57
CA GLY A 443 9.71 4.77 10.16
C GLY A 443 9.34 5.08 8.72
N ILE A 444 9.43 6.33 8.28
CA ILE A 444 9.18 6.72 6.88
C ILE A 444 10.19 6.06 5.95
N LEU A 445 11.50 6.11 6.29
CA LEU A 445 12.53 5.45 5.48
C LEU A 445 12.32 3.93 5.40
N GLY A 446 12.09 3.29 6.55
CA GLY A 446 11.73 1.88 6.69
C GLY A 446 10.51 1.50 5.87
N GLY A 447 9.44 2.27 5.99
CA GLY A 447 8.17 1.97 5.37
C GLY A 447 8.13 2.25 3.87
N LEU A 448 8.86 3.26 3.37
CA LEU A 448 9.03 3.47 1.93
C LEU A 448 9.72 2.26 1.29
N TYR A 449 10.80 1.79 1.92
CA TYR A 449 11.51 0.60 1.47
C TYR A 449 10.62 -0.66 1.55
N LEU A 450 9.99 -0.92 2.70
CA LEU A 450 9.09 -2.07 2.85
C LEU A 450 7.90 -2.02 1.88
N GLY A 451 7.32 -0.83 1.66
CA GLY A 451 6.24 -0.65 0.70
C GLY A 451 6.69 -0.99 -0.72
N TYR A 452 7.89 -0.56 -1.11
CA TYR A 452 8.50 -0.95 -2.39
C TYR A 452 8.73 -2.46 -2.50
N VAL A 453 9.27 -3.08 -1.45
CA VAL A 453 9.47 -4.54 -1.37
C VAL A 453 8.14 -5.29 -1.52
N PHE A 454 7.07 -4.87 -0.83
CA PHE A 454 5.76 -5.50 -0.92
C PHE A 454 5.16 -5.38 -2.33
N VAL A 455 5.21 -4.19 -2.94
CA VAL A 455 4.72 -3.99 -4.30
C VAL A 455 5.52 -4.83 -5.30
N THR A 456 6.85 -4.88 -5.16
CA THR A 456 7.72 -5.68 -6.04
C THR A 456 7.45 -7.17 -5.90
N GLY A 457 7.20 -7.66 -4.68
CA GLY A 457 6.83 -9.05 -4.43
C GLY A 457 5.47 -9.41 -5.05
N ILE A 458 4.49 -8.50 -4.96
CA ILE A 458 3.16 -8.70 -5.57
C ILE A 458 3.23 -8.60 -7.09
N LYS A 459 4.11 -7.76 -7.64
CA LYS A 459 4.29 -7.55 -9.09
C LYS A 459 4.52 -8.86 -9.86
N VAL A 460 5.09 -9.87 -9.20
CA VAL A 460 5.31 -11.21 -9.76
C VAL A 460 4.00 -11.92 -10.12
N ILE A 461 2.92 -11.67 -9.38
CA ILE A 461 1.62 -12.32 -9.54
C ILE A 461 0.62 -11.37 -10.21
N PHE A 462 0.67 -10.08 -9.88
CA PHE A 462 -0.23 -9.06 -10.39
C PHE A 462 0.57 -7.85 -10.87
N PRO A 463 0.59 -7.55 -12.19
CA PRO A 463 1.36 -6.43 -12.71
C PRO A 463 0.87 -5.12 -12.10
N MET A 464 1.69 -4.53 -11.22
CA MET A 464 1.38 -3.34 -10.45
C MET A 464 2.51 -2.33 -10.54
N GLY A 465 2.17 -1.06 -10.72
CA GLY A 465 3.10 0.06 -10.61
C GLY A 465 3.34 0.43 -9.15
N TYR A 466 4.53 0.93 -8.83
CA TYR A 466 4.79 1.52 -7.51
C TYR A 466 4.35 2.98 -7.48
N TYR A 467 3.45 3.31 -6.55
CA TYR A 467 2.99 4.67 -6.32
C TYR A 467 3.49 5.20 -4.98
N PHE A 468 3.94 6.46 -4.99
CA PHE A 468 4.50 7.09 -3.81
C PHE A 468 3.43 7.34 -2.72
N PRO A 469 3.62 6.85 -1.48
CA PRO A 469 2.55 6.85 -0.47
C PRO A 469 2.49 8.12 0.36
N LEU A 470 2.05 9.22 -0.25
CA LEU A 470 1.91 10.48 0.47
C LEU A 470 0.94 10.37 1.66
N SER A 471 -0.19 9.68 1.50
CA SER A 471 -1.18 9.46 2.56
C SER A 471 -0.60 8.68 3.75
N GLY A 472 0.15 7.62 3.47
CA GLY A 472 0.84 6.81 4.50
C GLY A 472 1.88 7.62 5.27
N ILE A 473 2.65 8.48 4.58
CA ILE A 473 3.64 9.36 5.22
C ILE A 473 2.95 10.37 6.13
N LEU A 474 1.91 11.06 5.64
CA LEU A 474 1.16 12.04 6.43
C LEU A 474 0.52 11.37 7.65
N ALA A 475 -0.04 10.17 7.50
CA ALA A 475 -0.58 9.38 8.59
C ALA A 475 0.51 9.01 9.62
N ALA A 476 1.68 8.55 9.17
CA ALA A 476 2.79 8.21 10.07
C ALA A 476 3.32 9.44 10.83
N VAL A 477 3.40 10.61 10.19
CA VAL A 477 3.76 11.87 10.87
C VAL A 477 2.72 12.25 11.92
N ALA A 478 1.43 12.21 11.56
CA ALA A 478 0.35 12.53 12.49
C ALA A 478 0.32 11.58 13.69
N ILE A 479 0.40 10.27 13.44
CA ILE A 479 0.40 9.22 14.46
C ILE A 479 1.66 9.28 15.31
N GLY A 480 2.83 9.49 14.72
CA GLY A 480 4.10 9.61 15.44
C GLY A 480 4.07 10.79 16.42
N LEU A 481 3.65 11.98 15.97
CA LEU A 481 3.50 13.15 16.83
C LEU A 481 2.45 12.93 17.94
N LEU A 482 1.32 12.33 17.59
CA LEU A 482 0.28 11.96 18.55
C LEU A 482 0.83 11.01 19.62
N PHE A 483 1.57 9.98 19.23
CA PHE A 483 2.16 9.02 20.15
C PHE A 483 3.21 9.66 21.05
N GLY A 484 4.08 10.52 20.50
CA GLY A 484 5.03 11.30 21.31
C GLY A 484 4.31 12.15 22.37
N ALA A 485 3.25 12.85 21.97
CA ALA A 485 2.46 13.67 22.89
C ALA A 485 1.75 12.83 23.97
N LEU A 486 1.11 11.72 23.58
CA LEU A 486 0.40 10.82 24.49
C LEU A 486 1.35 10.10 25.46
N ALA A 487 2.49 9.60 24.97
CA ALA A 487 3.51 8.94 25.78
C ALA A 487 4.03 9.84 26.90
N ALA A 488 4.14 11.15 26.63
CA ALA A 488 4.63 12.13 27.59
C ALA A 488 3.63 12.50 28.69
N VAL A 489 2.33 12.23 28.52
CA VAL A 489 1.28 12.73 29.43
C VAL A 489 1.52 12.29 30.88
N ILE A 490 1.83 11.01 31.08
CA ILE A 490 2.04 10.44 32.43
C ILE A 490 3.42 10.87 32.99
N PRO A 491 4.55 10.65 32.30
CA PRO A 491 5.87 11.02 32.81
C PRO A 491 6.03 12.52 33.05
N ALA A 492 5.48 13.37 32.17
CA ALA A 492 5.58 14.82 32.32
C ALA A 492 4.77 15.32 33.53
N ARG A 493 3.63 14.67 33.84
CA ARG A 493 2.87 14.97 35.07
C ARG A 493 3.62 14.53 36.31
N GLN A 494 4.25 13.36 36.29
CA GLN A 494 5.06 12.86 37.40
C GLN A 494 6.25 13.79 37.67
N ALA A 495 7.03 14.14 36.64
CA ALA A 495 8.16 15.06 36.74
C ALA A 495 7.75 16.44 37.29
N ALA A 496 6.65 17.00 36.78
CA ALA A 496 6.19 18.33 37.19
C ALA A 496 5.65 18.38 38.63
N ARG A 497 5.10 17.28 39.16
CA ARG A 497 4.50 17.21 40.50
C ARG A 497 5.42 16.66 41.58
N MET A 498 6.64 16.25 41.23
CA MET A 498 7.61 15.69 42.15
C MET A 498 7.91 16.61 43.35
N ASP A 499 8.04 16.07 44.55
CA ASP A 499 8.46 16.86 45.72
C ASP A 499 9.96 17.18 45.60
N VAL A 500 10.33 18.45 45.74
CA VAL A 500 11.72 18.91 45.60
C VAL A 500 12.59 18.35 46.72
N VAL A 501 12.07 18.27 47.95
CA VAL A 501 12.84 17.79 49.11
C VAL A 501 13.09 16.29 48.99
N ALA A 502 12.08 15.53 48.57
CA ALA A 502 12.22 14.10 48.32
C ALA A 502 13.17 13.81 47.15
N ALA A 503 13.07 14.59 46.06
CA ALA A 503 13.92 14.43 44.87
C ALA A 503 15.41 14.67 45.16
N LEU A 504 15.74 15.60 46.06
CA LEU A 504 17.13 15.90 46.44
C LEU A 504 17.72 14.87 47.40
N ARG A 505 16.89 14.10 48.10
CA ARG A 505 17.30 12.99 48.99
C ARG A 505 17.39 11.64 48.27
N TYR A 506 16.99 11.59 47.00
CA TYR A 506 17.04 10.38 46.19
C TYR A 506 18.50 10.08 45.81
N GLU A 507 19.03 8.93 46.25
CA GLU A 507 20.34 8.39 45.87
C GLU A 507 20.29 7.57 44.59
#